data_AF-A0A528U3S1-F1
#
_entry.id   AF-A0A528U3S1-F1
#
_cell.length_a   1.000
_cell.length_b   1.000
_cell.length_c   1.000
_cell.angle_alpha   90.00
_cell.angle_beta   90.00
_cell.angle_gamma   90.00
#
_symmetry.space_group_name_H-M   'P 1'
#
loop_
_entity.id
_entity.type
_entity.pdbx_description
1 polymer ?
#
loop_
_entity_poly.entity_id
_entity_poly.type
_entity_poly.pdbx_seq_one_letter_code
_entity_poly.pdbx_strand_id
1 'polypeptide(L)' 'ANPNQPLHVIRTKALENTQNVAQPAENWEFKDEAGNLLDVDKKLGDFGFPNTVTLFLSLKAGVAGA' A
#
# COMPACT_ATOMS: atom_id res chain seq x y z
N ALA A 1 -10.08 -0.72 -8.28
CA ALA A 1 -9.73 0.38 -7.35
C ALA A 1 -10.45 1.65 -7.80
N ASN A 2 -10.88 2.53 -6.88
CA ASN A 2 -11.45 3.85 -7.20
C ASN A 2 -10.31 4.89 -7.28
N PRO A 3 -10.15 5.66 -8.36
CA PRO A 3 -9.07 6.64 -8.51
C PRO A 3 -9.15 7.82 -7.53
N ASN A 4 -10.34 8.15 -7.02
CA ASN A 4 -10.53 9.25 -6.07
C ASN A 4 -10.29 8.87 -4.61
N GLN A 5 -10.10 7.57 -4.32
CA GLN A 5 -9.86 7.11 -2.96
C GLN A 5 -8.36 7.24 -2.63
N PRO A 6 -8.02 7.45 -1.35
CA PRO A 6 -6.64 7.39 -0.88
C PRO A 6 -6.02 5.99 -1.02
N LEU A 7 -4.70 5.94 -1.19
CA LEU A 7 -3.96 4.68 -1.33
C LEU A 7 -4.07 3.78 -0.08
N HIS A 8 -4.19 4.35 1.13
CA HIS A 8 -4.38 3.57 2.37
C HIS A 8 -5.67 2.72 2.37
N VAL A 9 -6.70 3.08 1.60
CA VAL A 9 -7.92 2.26 1.47
C VAL A 9 -7.63 0.97 0.71
N ILE A 10 -6.76 1.03 -0.29
CA ILE A 10 -6.30 -0.16 -1.03
C ILE A 10 -5.44 -1.04 -0.12
N ARG A 11 -4.64 -0.44 0.77
CA ARG A 11 -3.85 -1.18 1.77
C ARG A 11 -4.71 -2.15 2.57
N THR A 12 -5.76 -1.63 3.22
CA THR A 12 -6.64 -2.44 4.07
C THR A 12 -7.28 -3.58 3.27
N LYS A 13 -7.82 -3.28 2.09
CA LYS A 13 -8.42 -4.29 1.21
C LYS A 13 -7.41 -5.36 0.77
N ALA A 14 -6.17 -4.96 0.44
CA ALA A 14 -5.12 -5.89 0.03
C ALA A 14 -4.70 -6.81 1.18
N LEU A 15 -4.58 -6.28 2.40
CA LEU A 15 -4.27 -7.06 3.60
C LEU A 15 -5.39 -8.05 3.94
N GLU A 16 -6.65 -7.63 3.87
CA GLU A 16 -7.80 -8.50 4.08
C GLU A 16 -7.86 -9.63 3.04
N ASN A 17 -7.69 -9.29 1.76
CA ASN A 17 -7.73 -10.26 0.66
C ASN A 17 -6.59 -11.28 0.72
N THR A 18 -5.41 -10.87 1.19
CA THR A 18 -4.24 -11.76 1.32
C THR A 18 -4.15 -12.41 2.70
N GLN A 19 -5.12 -12.15 3.59
CA GLN A 19 -5.12 -12.55 5.00
C GLN A 19 -3.88 -12.10 5.80
N ASN A 20 -3.20 -11.04 5.36
CA ASN A 20 -2.07 -10.43 6.06
C ASN A 20 -2.52 -9.45 7.16
N VAL A 21 -3.48 -9.85 7.99
CA VAL A 21 -4.09 -9.01 9.04
C VAL A 21 -3.39 -9.15 10.40
N ALA A 22 -2.26 -9.85 10.46
CA ALA A 22 -1.48 -10.05 11.68
C ALA A 22 -0.80 -8.76 12.20
N GLN A 23 -0.66 -7.75 11.34
CA GLN A 23 -0.09 -6.45 11.67
C GLN A 23 -1.10 -5.35 11.29
N PRO A 24 -1.23 -4.29 12.11
CA PRO A 24 -2.04 -3.12 11.77
C PRO A 24 -1.70 -2.58 10.39
N ALA A 25 -2.70 -2.16 9.61
CA ALA A 25 -2.49 -1.61 8.27
C ALA A 25 -1.48 -0.44 8.27
N GLU A 26 -1.43 0.32 9.37
CA GLU A 26 -0.52 1.45 9.61
C GLU A 26 0.96 1.05 9.61
N ASN A 27 1.26 -0.21 9.92
CA ASN A 27 2.60 -0.77 9.92
C ASN A 27 3.08 -1.18 8.52
N TRP A 28 2.21 -1.08 7.51
CA TRP A 28 2.53 -1.41 6.13
C TRP A 28 2.72 -0.15 5.29
N GLU A 29 3.76 -0.20 4.47
CA GLU A 29 4.15 0.81 3.52
C GLU A 29 3.96 0.28 2.10
N PHE A 30 3.53 1.17 1.21
CA PHE A 30 3.50 0.88 -0.22
C PHE A 30 4.81 1.30 -0.86
N LYS A 31 5.33 0.41 -1.70
CA LYS A 31 6.47 0.67 -2.58
C LYS A 31 6.09 0.41 -4.02
N ASP A 32 6.63 1.21 -4.93
CA ASP A 32 6.57 0.90 -6.36
C ASP A 32 7.62 -0.15 -6.75
N GLU A 33 7.67 -0.50 -8.03
CA GLU A 33 8.65 -1.47 -8.56
C GLU A 33 10.10 -0.98 -8.46
N ALA A 34 10.32 0.33 -8.35
CA ALA A 34 11.63 0.91 -8.12
C ALA A 34 12.01 0.96 -6.62
N GLY A 35 11.11 0.55 -5.72
CA GLY A 35 11.31 0.55 -4.28
C GLY A 35 11.04 1.89 -3.60
N ASN A 36 10.47 2.87 -4.32
CA ASN A 36 10.14 4.17 -3.76
C ASN A 36 8.91 4.07 -2.86
N LEU A 37 8.98 4.70 -1.69
CA LEU A 37 7.85 4.78 -0.78
C LEU A 37 6.75 5.68 -1.36
N LEU A 38 5.51 5.19 -1.32
CA LEU A 38 4.33 5.91 -1.79
C LEU A 38 3.60 6.54 -0.62
N ASP A 39 3.16 7.78 -0.81
CA ASP A 39 2.34 8.51 0.16
C ASP A 39 0.93 7.91 0.25
N VAL A 40 0.62 7.24 1.35
CA VAL A 40 -0.63 6.51 1.49
C VAL A 40 -1.87 7.41 1.62
N ASP A 41 -1.68 8.68 1.98
CA ASP A 41 -2.76 9.66 2.11
C ASP A 41 -3.11 10.33 0.77
N LYS A 42 -2.21 10.23 -0.21
CA LYS A 42 -2.43 10.70 -1.58
C LYS A 42 -3.44 9.81 -2.32
N LYS A 43 -4.24 10.42 -3.21
CA LYS A 43 -5.23 9.68 -4.00
C LYS A 43 -4.55 8.88 -5.11
N LEU A 44 -5.13 7.73 -5.47
CA LEU A 44 -4.60 6.90 -6.56
C LEU A 44 -4.44 7.66 -7.89
N GLY A 45 -5.39 8.52 -8.24
CA GLY A 45 -5.33 9.32 -9.46
C GLY A 45 -4.14 10.30 -9.50
N ASP A 46 -3.71 10.80 -8.34
CA ASP A 46 -2.62 11.79 -8.26
C ASP A 46 -1.22 11.15 -8.45
N PHE A 47 -1.13 9.82 -8.44
CA PHE A 47 0.11 9.10 -8.76
C PHE A 47 0.35 8.95 -10.26
N GLY A 48 -0.68 9.11 -11.09
CA GLY A 48 -0.56 8.90 -12.54
C GLY A 48 -0.18 7.47 -12.91
N PHE A 49 -0.58 6.46 -12.11
CA PHE A 49 -0.29 5.07 -12.41
C PHE A 49 -0.85 4.68 -13.79
N PRO A 50 -0.12 3.87 -14.58
CA PRO A 50 -0.63 3.30 -15.82
C PRO A 50 -1.83 2.38 -15.56
N ASN A 51 -2.55 1.98 -16.63
CA ASN A 51 -3.75 1.12 -16.54
C ASN A 51 -3.55 -0.13 -15.66
N THR A 52 -2.33 -0.67 -15.66
CA THR A 52 -1.91 -1.75 -14.77
C THR A 52 -0.61 -1.34 -14.10
N VAL A 53 -0.56 -1.39 -12.77
CA VAL A 53 0.63 -1.15 -11.97
C VAL A 53 0.76 -2.23 -10.90
N THR A 54 1.99 -2.66 -10.64
CA THR A 54 2.32 -3.55 -9.52
C THR A 54 2.87 -2.72 -8.38
N LEU A 55 2.26 -2.85 -7.21
CA LEU A 55 2.74 -2.21 -5.98
C LEU A 55 3.07 -3.28 -4.95
N PHE A 56 4.12 -3.04 -4.17
CA PHE A 56 4.58 -3.92 -3.12
C PHE A 56 4.15 -3.37 -1.76
N LEU A 57 3.55 -4.23 -0.93
CA LEU A 57 3.40 -3.95 0.49
C LEU A 57 4.63 -4.44 1.24
N SER A 58 5.20 -3.59 2.08
CA SER A 58 6.30 -3.96 2.98
C SER A 58 5.97 -3.51 4.39
N LEU A 59 6.37 -4.30 5.39
CA LEU A 59 6.31 -3.86 6.78
C LEU A 59 7.37 -2.79 7.03
N LYS A 60 7.01 -1.79 7.84
CA LYS A 60 7.94 -0.79 8.36
C LYS A 60 9.11 -1.47 9.06
N ALA A 61 10.30 -0.88 8.91
CA ALA A 61 11.47 -1.31 9.66
C ALA A 61 11.17 -1.27 11.17
N GLY A 62 11.50 -2.36 11.88
CA GLY A 62 11.20 -2.52 13.31
C GLY A 62 9.89 -3.24 13.63
N VAL A 63 8.97 -3.42 12.66
CA VAL A 63 7.76 -4.25 12.86
C VAL A 63 7.99 -5.71 12.44
N ALA A 64 8.83 -5.94 11.43
CA ALA A 64 9.01 -7.24 10.80
C ALA A 64 9.86 -8.26 11.59
N GLY A 65 10.08 -8.09 12.90
CA GLY A 65 11.04 -8.95 13.63
C GLY A 65 11.03 -8.83 15.15
N ALA A 66 9.87 -8.71 15.77
CA ALA A 66 9.71 -8.93 17.21
C ALA A 66 9.20 -10.35 17.50
#